data_AF-A0AAF0LPN7-F1
#
_entry.id   AF-A0AAF0LPN7-F1
#
_cell.length_a   1.000
_cell.length_b   1.000
_cell.length_c   1.000
_cell.angle_alpha   90.00
_cell.angle_beta   90.00
_cell.angle_gamma   90.00
#
_symmetry.space_group_name_H-M   'P 1'
#
loop_
_entity.id
_entity.type
_entity.pdbx_description
1 polymer ?
#
loop_
_entity_poly.entity_id
_entity_poly.type
_entity_poly.pdbx_seq_one_letter_code
_entity_poly.pdbx_strand_id
1 'polypeptide(L)' 'MTSLPSTSPPETALRWVEVDPWTWQALAGSSVMGSVTYESRYLLRFGQGAVAGVHTSLESAKSQLDAWIRWEVEQARDD' A
#
# COMPACT_ATOMS: atom_id res chain seq x y z
N MET A 1 -5.56 32.99 -21.16
CA MET A 1 -6.41 32.14 -20.31
C MET A 1 -5.81 30.76 -20.32
N THR A 2 -5.00 30.44 -19.31
CA THR A 2 -4.33 29.14 -19.22
C THR A 2 -5.08 28.35 -18.17
N SER A 3 -5.97 27.47 -18.61
CA SER A 3 -6.64 26.53 -17.73
C SER A 3 -5.60 25.56 -17.19
N LEU A 4 -5.36 25.60 -15.88
CA LEU A 4 -4.61 24.56 -15.18
C LEU A 4 -5.36 23.24 -15.38
N PRO A 5 -4.69 22.11 -15.65
CA PRO A 5 -5.35 20.83 -15.48
C PRO A 5 -5.77 20.74 -14.01
N SER A 6 -7.06 20.49 -13.77
CA SER A 6 -7.51 20.06 -12.47
C SER A 6 -6.75 18.79 -12.13
N THR A 7 -5.69 18.92 -11.33
CA THR A 7 -5.11 17.81 -10.61
C THR A 7 -6.20 17.32 -9.69
N SER A 8 -7.05 16.41 -10.19
CA SER A 8 -7.76 15.51 -9.30
C SER A 8 -6.71 14.98 -8.32
N PRO A 9 -6.92 15.09 -6.99
CA PRO A 9 -6.02 14.42 -6.07
C PRO A 9 -5.91 12.97 -6.55
N PRO A 10 -4.72 12.34 -6.57
CA PRO A 10 -4.63 10.95 -7.00
C PRO A 10 -5.64 10.16 -6.17
N GLU A 11 -6.70 9.65 -6.81
CA GLU A 11 -7.90 9.08 -6.16
C GLU A 11 -7.60 7.76 -5.42
N THR A 12 -6.32 7.48 -5.16
CA THR A 12 -5.86 6.44 -4.25
C THR A 12 -4.58 6.88 -3.55
N ALA A 13 -4.64 7.95 -2.74
CA ALA A 13 -3.54 8.28 -1.85
C ALA A 13 -3.37 7.15 -0.81
N LEU A 14 -2.32 6.34 -0.98
CA LEU A 14 -2.01 5.28 -0.04
C LEU A 14 -1.60 5.88 1.30
N ARG A 15 -2.33 5.51 2.35
CA ARG A 15 -2.04 5.93 3.72
C ARG A 15 -1.52 4.73 4.50
N TRP A 16 -0.35 4.90 5.12
CA TRP A 16 0.15 3.95 6.10
C TRP A 16 -0.36 4.29 7.49
N VAL A 17 -0.87 3.27 8.19
CA VAL A 17 -1.31 3.37 9.58
C VAL A 17 -0.57 2.32 10.38
N GLU A 18 0.06 2.75 11.46
CA GLU A 18 0.57 1.85 12.49
C GLU A 18 -0.59 1.42 13.37
N VAL A 19 -0.88 0.12 13.39
CA VAL A 19 -1.98 -0.45 14.17
C VAL A 19 -1.46 -0.92 15.52
N ASP A 20 -0.22 -1.41 15.53
CA ASP A 20 0.53 -1.76 16.72
C ASP A 20 2.04 -1.62 16.42
N PRO A 21 2.92 -1.68 17.44
CA PRO A 21 4.37 -1.44 17.27
C PRO A 21 5.06 -2.39 16.28
N TRP A 22 4.39 -3.49 15.91
CA TRP A 22 4.92 -4.52 15.03
C TRP A 22 4.13 -4.63 13.74
N THR A 23 3.01 -3.90 13.58
CA THR A 23 2.12 -4.06 12.43
C THR A 23 1.71 -2.73 11.85
N TRP A 24 1.93 -2.61 10.55
CA TRP A 24 1.55 -1.46 9.74
C TRP A 24 0.59 -1.91 8.65
N GLN A 25 -0.48 -1.16 8.44
CA GLN A 25 -1.45 -1.41 7.38
C GLN A 25 -1.38 -0.31 6.33
N ALA A 26 -1.52 -0.72 5.08
CA ALA A 26 -1.61 0.17 3.94
C ALA A 26 -3.08 0.30 3.54
N LEU A 27 -3.60 1.52 3.62
CA LEU A 27 -4.99 1.88 3.35
C LEU A 27 -5.08 2.67 2.05
N ALA A 28 -5.97 2.25 1.16
CA ALA A 28 -6.42 3.02 0.01
C ALA A 28 -7.84 3.50 0.30
N GLY A 29 -7.98 4.78 0.67
CA GLY A 29 -9.24 5.31 1.17
C GLY A 29 -9.67 4.59 2.46
N SER A 30 -10.76 3.82 2.39
CA SER A 30 -11.30 3.05 3.53
C SER A 30 -10.94 1.56 3.50
N SER A 31 -10.24 1.11 2.45
CA SER A 31 -9.93 -0.31 2.25
C SER A 31 -8.50 -0.65 2.67
N VAL A 32 -8.33 -1.73 3.43
CA VAL A 32 -7.02 -2.30 3.75
C VAL A 32 -6.53 -3.08 2.54
N MET A 33 -5.51 -2.55 1.88
CA MET A 33 -4.91 -3.17 0.70
C MET A 33 -3.80 -4.16 1.08
N GLY A 34 -3.20 -3.99 2.25
CA GLY A 34 -2.23 -4.95 2.77
C GLY A 34 -1.67 -4.55 4.12
N SER A 35 -0.80 -5.41 4.64
CA SER A 35 -0.16 -5.23 5.94
C SER A 35 1.29 -5.67 5.91
N VAL A 36 2.09 -5.05 6.78
CA VAL A 36 3.44 -5.46 7.10
C VAL A 36 3.48 -5.78 8.59
N THR A 37 3.86 -7.00 8.95
CA THR A 37 4.02 -7.41 10.34
C THR A 37 5.48 -7.78 10.59
N TYR A 38 6.05 -7.29 11.68
CA TYR A 38 7.38 -7.65 12.12
C TYR A 38 7.29 -8.76 13.16
N GLU A 39 7.81 -9.93 12.80
CA GLU A 39 8.01 -11.03 13.74
C GLU A 39 9.52 -11.25 13.93
N SER A 40 10.13 -12.09 13.09
CA SER A 40 11.60 -12.21 12.97
C SER A 40 12.16 -11.37 11.81
N ARG A 41 11.29 -11.04 10.85
CA ARG A 41 11.54 -10.21 9.66
C ARG A 41 10.24 -9.47 9.34
N TYR A 42 10.31 -8.49 8.45
CA TYR A 42 9.12 -7.77 7.96
C TYR A 42 8.37 -8.64 6.96
N LEU A 43 7.28 -9.23 7.39
CA LEU A 43 6.39 -10.05 6.58
C LEU A 43 5.38 -9.13 5.89
N LEU A 44 5.39 -9.15 4.57
CA LEU A 44 4.44 -8.44 3.73
C LEU A 44 3.24 -9.35 3.42
N ARG A 45 2.02 -8.84 3.57
CA ARG A 45 0.77 -9.54 3.24
C ARG A 45 -0.12 -8.64 2.37
N PHE A 46 -0.66 -9.19 1.29
CA PHE A 46 -1.66 -8.52 0.47
C PHE A 46 -3.07 -8.82 1.02
N GLY A 47 -3.87 -7.79 1.25
CA GLY A 47 -5.17 -7.89 1.92
C GLY A 47 -5.10 -8.66 3.25
N GLN A 48 -6.05 -9.59 3.43
CA GLN A 48 -6.12 -10.54 4.56
C GLN A 48 -5.45 -11.89 4.25
N GLY A 49 -4.70 -11.99 3.13
CA GLY A 49 -4.21 -13.24 2.58
C GLY A 49 -2.92 -13.77 3.18
N ALA A 50 -2.26 -14.64 2.41
CA ALA A 50 -0.97 -15.22 2.77
C ALA A 50 0.17 -14.18 2.74
N VAL A 51 1.30 -14.55 3.34
CA VAL A 51 2.54 -13.77 3.25
C VAL A 51 3.02 -13.75 1.81
N ALA A 52 3.07 -12.54 1.25
CA ALA A 52 3.50 -12.27 -0.12
C ALA A 52 5.01 -12.06 -0.24
N GLY A 53 5.67 -11.65 0.85
CA GLY A 53 7.10 -11.37 0.84
C GLY A 53 7.68 -11.24 2.23
N VAL A 54 9.00 -11.36 2.33
CA VAL A 54 9.74 -11.22 3.58
C VAL A 54 10.92 -10.29 3.35
N HIS A 55 11.01 -9.23 4.13
CA HIS A 55 12.04 -8.21 4.01
C HIS A 55 12.81 -8.04 5.32
N THR A 56 14.05 -7.58 5.21
CA THR A 56 14.88 -7.23 6.36
C THR A 56 14.63 -5.80 6.84
N SER A 57 13.94 -4.99 6.06
CA SER A 57 13.66 -3.58 6.36
C SER A 57 12.20 -3.22 6.08
N LEU A 58 11.61 -2.43 6.99
CA LEU A 58 10.23 -1.96 6.87
C LEU A 58 10.01 -1.18 5.57
N GLU A 59 10.93 -0.27 5.24
CA GLU A 59 10.84 0.58 4.05
C GLU A 59 10.78 -0.25 2.77
N SER A 60 11.56 -1.33 2.68
CA SER A 60 11.57 -2.21 1.51
C SER A 60 10.23 -2.96 1.36
N ALA A 61 9.67 -3.45 2.47
CA ALA A 61 8.34 -4.05 2.47
C ALA A 61 7.25 -3.04 2.08
N LYS A 62 7.34 -1.81 2.62
CA LYS A 62 6.41 -0.71 2.30
C LYS A 62 6.47 -0.34 0.82
N SER A 63 7.67 -0.18 0.25
CA SER A 63 7.85 0.15 -1.17
C SER A 63 7.32 -0.94 -2.10
N GLN A 64 7.52 -2.22 -1.76
CA GLN A 64 6.96 -3.32 -2.55
C GLN A 64 5.42 -3.30 -2.51
N LEU A 65 4.82 -3.08 -1.34
CA LEU A 65 3.37 -2.97 -1.22
C LEU A 65 2.83 -1.76 -1.99
N ASP A 66 3.48 -0.61 -1.86
CA ASP A 66 3.09 0.63 -2.53
C ASP A 66 3.09 0.45 -4.06
N ALA A 67 4.13 -0.19 -4.61
CA ALA A 67 4.22 -0.49 -6.04
C ALA A 67 3.11 -1.45 -6.51
N TRP A 68 2.82 -2.50 -5.73
CA TRP A 68 1.76 -3.45 -6.05
C TRP A 68 0.38 -2.80 -6.04
N ILE A 69 0.08 -1.97 -5.01
CA ILE A 69 -1.23 -1.29 -4.91
C ILE A 69 -1.42 -0.31 -6.08
N ARG A 70 -0.38 0.44 -6.46
CA ARG A 70 -0.45 1.30 -7.63
C ARG A 70 -0.77 0.51 -8.89
N TRP A 71 -0.12 -0.63 -9.10
CA TRP A 71 -0.38 -1.48 -10.25
C TRP A 71 -1.82 -2.02 -10.25
N GLU A 72 -2.34 -2.49 -9.12
CA GLU A 72 -3.74 -2.95 -9.00
C GLU A 72 -4.76 -1.83 -9.29
N VAL A 73 -4.51 -0.62 -8.79
CA VAL A 73 -5.37 0.54 -9.05
C VAL A 73 -5.35 0.94 -10.52
N GLU A 74 -4.18 0.89 -11.15
CA GLU A 74 -4.04 1.16 -12.59
C GLU A 74 -4.81 0.12 -13.42
N GLN A 75 -4.70 -1.16 -13.06
CA GLN A 75 -5.41 -2.26 -13.73
C GLN A 75 -6.93 -2.16 -13.56
N ALA A 76 -7.42 -1.80 -12.37
CA ALA A 76 -8.84 -1.61 -12.11
C ALA A 76 -9.45 -0.40 -12.84
N ARG A 77 -8.62 0.48 -13.42
CA ARG A 77 -9.07 1.64 -14.22
C ARG A 77 -9.20 1.32 -15.71
N ASP A 78 -8.59 0.22 -16.17
CA ASP A 78 -8.59 -0.20 -17.58
C ASP A 78 -9.68 -1.24 -17.92
N ASP A 79 -10.38 -1.78 -16.90
CA ASP A 79 -11.50 -2.73 -17.00
C ASP A 79 -12.88 -2.01 -17.06
#